data_AF-A0AB38R465-F1
#
_entry.id   AF-A0AB38R465-F1
#
_cell.length_a   1.000
_cell.length_b   1.000
_cell.length_c   1.000
_cell.angle_alpha   90.00
_cell.angle_beta   90.00
_cell.angle_gamma   90.00
#
_symmetry.space_group_name_H-M   'P 1'
#
loop_
_entity.id
_entity.type
_entity.pdbx_description
1 polymer ?
#
loop_
_entity_poly.entity_id
_entity_poly.type
_entity_poly.pdbx_seq_one_letter_code
_entity_poly.pdbx_strand_id
1 'polypeptide(L)' 'MMEEKRINKKIEEILPEVKASLSFEGLQITEEEEKLIKATLRGDISRTAFLKKARELAEKQ' A
#
# COMPACT_ATOMS: atom_id res chain seq x y z
N MET A 1 -5.56 20.49 5.14
CA MET A 1 -5.99 20.40 3.72
C MET A 1 -4.84 20.44 2.70
N MET A 2 -3.82 21.30 2.80
CA MET A 2 -2.68 21.27 1.84
C MET A 2 -1.72 20.08 2.03
N GLU A 3 -1.55 19.62 3.27
CA GLU A 3 -0.58 18.57 3.62
C GLU A 3 -1.04 17.16 3.20
N GLU A 4 -2.32 16.85 3.41
CA GLU A 4 -2.95 15.62 2.97
C GLU A 4 -2.92 15.45 1.44
N LYS A 5 -3.19 16.52 0.68
CA LYS A 5 -3.05 16.53 -0.79
C LYS A 5 -1.62 16.25 -1.24
N ARG A 6 -0.61 16.74 -0.50
CA ARG A 6 0.81 16.52 -0.81
C ARG A 6 1.24 15.09 -0.53
N ILE A 7 0.78 14.50 0.58
CA ILE A 7 1.04 13.10 0.93
C ILE A 7 0.40 12.18 -0.09
N ASN A 8 -0.88 12.41 -0.44
CA ASN A 8 -1.57 11.63 -1.46
C ASN A 8 -0.87 11.68 -2.81
N LYS A 9 -0.43 12.87 -3.25
CA LYS A 9 0.33 13.01 -4.49
C LYS A 9 1.61 12.17 -4.48
N LYS A 10 2.40 12.24 -3.40
CA LYS A 10 3.63 11.44 -3.25
C LYS A 10 3.37 9.94 -3.26
N ILE A 11 2.29 9.49 -2.61
CA ILE A 11 1.90 8.07 -2.59
C ILE A 11 1.57 7.59 -4.01
N GLU A 12 0.78 8.35 -4.77
CA GLU A 12 0.43 7.97 -6.15
C GLU A 12 1.65 8.03 -7.10
N GLU A 13 2.63 8.89 -6.84
CA GLU A 13 3.87 8.98 -7.62
C GLU A 13 4.82 7.79 -7.37
N ILE A 14 4.94 7.32 -6.12
CA ILE A 14 5.90 6.25 -5.77
C ILE A 14 5.34 4.82 -5.98
N LEU A 15 4.02 4.65 -5.92
CA LEU A 15 3.40 3.32 -6.00
C LEU A 15 3.72 2.55 -7.29
N PRO A 16 3.73 3.19 -8.49
CA PRO A 16 4.12 2.52 -9.72
C PRO A 16 5.55 1.98 -9.67
N GLU A 17 6.49 2.71 -9.07
CA GLU A 17 7.88 2.28 -8.93
C GLU A 17 8.00 1.07 -7.99
N VAL A 18 7.28 1.08 -6.87
CA VAL A 18 7.23 -0.03 -5.92
C VAL A 18 6.66 -1.29 -6.58
N LYS A 19 5.55 -1.16 -7.32
CA LYS A 19 4.97 -2.26 -8.08
C LYS A 19 5.93 -2.81 -9.13
N ALA A 20 6.60 -1.93 -9.87
CA ALA A 20 7.59 -2.35 -10.87
C ALA A 20 8.73 -3.13 -10.22
N SER A 21 9.29 -2.65 -9.10
CA SER A 21 10.36 -3.31 -8.36
C SER A 21 9.94 -4.71 -7.88
N LEU A 22 8.76 -4.85 -7.30
CA LEU A 22 8.26 -6.14 -6.82
C LEU A 22 7.94 -7.10 -7.98
N SER A 23 7.38 -6.58 -9.07
CA SER A 23 7.05 -7.39 -10.24
C SER A 23 8.29 -8.00 -10.89
N PHE A 24 9.43 -7.31 -10.83
CA PHE A 24 10.73 -7.83 -11.29
C PHE A 24 11.16 -9.06 -10.49
N GLU A 25 10.79 -9.14 -9.22
CA GLU A 25 11.03 -10.28 -8.33
C GLU A 25 9.92 -11.35 -8.42
N GLY A 26 8.95 -11.19 -9.34
CA GLY A 26 7.81 -12.09 -9.48
C GLY A 26 6.70 -11.85 -8.45
N LEU A 27 6.77 -10.78 -7.66
CA LEU A 27 5.77 -10.40 -6.66
C LEU A 27 4.77 -9.41 -7.25
N GLN A 28 3.49 -9.75 -7.23
CA GLN A 28 2.42 -8.88 -7.72
C GLN A 28 1.66 -8.28 -6.54
N ILE A 29 1.42 -6.97 -6.57
CA ILE A 29 0.52 -6.31 -5.62
C ILE A 29 -0.89 -6.32 -6.21
N THR A 30 -1.82 -6.97 -5.52
CA THR A 30 -3.25 -6.96 -5.82
C THR A 30 -3.89 -5.60 -5.50
N GLU A 31 -5.08 -5.33 -6.04
CA GLU A 31 -5.81 -4.11 -5.72
C GLU A 31 -6.15 -3.96 -4.23
N GLU A 32 -6.40 -5.07 -3.53
CA GLU A 32 -6.71 -5.05 -2.09
C GLU A 32 -5.48 -4.70 -1.25
N GLU A 33 -4.32 -5.23 -1.61
CA GLU A 33 -3.04 -4.90 -0.97
C GLU A 33 -2.64 -3.45 -1.23
N GLU A 34 -2.86 -2.94 -2.45
CA GLU A 34 -2.63 -1.52 -2.75
C GLU A 34 -3.50 -0.62 -1.88
N LYS A 35 -4.80 -0.92 -1.73
CA LYS A 35 -5.70 -0.17 -0.85
C LYS A 35 -5.18 -0.17 0.59
N LEU A 36 -4.69 -1.31 1.07
CA LEU A 36 -4.13 -1.46 2.41
C LEU A 36 -2.83 -0.65 2.60
N ILE A 37 -1.93 -0.66 1.61
CA ILE A 37 -0.69 0.13 1.61
C ILE A 37 -1.02 1.63 1.65
N LYS A 38 -1.94 2.09 0.79
CA LYS A 38 -2.38 3.49 0.73
C LYS A 38 -2.97 3.96 2.06
N ALA A 39 -3.86 3.17 2.67
CA ALA A 39 -4.45 3.48 3.97
C ALA A 39 -3.38 3.62 5.06
N THR A 40 -2.33 2.78 5.02
CA THR A 40 -1.23 2.84 5.99
C THR A 40 -0.37 4.08 5.80
N LEU A 41 -0.02 4.42 4.55
CA LEU A 41 0.81 5.59 4.23
C LEU A 41 0.09 6.92 4.52
N ARG A 42 -1.25 6.93 4.46
CA ARG A 42 -2.09 8.07 4.88
C ARG A 42 -2.25 8.20 6.39
N GLY A 43 -1.95 7.14 7.15
CA GLY A 43 -2.20 7.08 8.58
C GLY A 43 -3.64 6.73 8.95
N ASP A 44 -4.45 6.25 8.00
CA ASP A 44 -5.86 5.88 8.20
C ASP A 44 -6.00 4.62 9.09
N ILE A 45 -4.95 3.79 9.16
CA ILE A 45 -4.91 2.59 9.99
C ILE A 45 -3.63 2.50 10.81
N SER A 46 -3.72 1.86 11.97
CA SER A 46 -2.56 1.57 12.79
C SER A 46 -1.68 0.49 12.16
N ARG A 47 -0.40 0.45 12.53
CA ARG A 47 0.52 -0.61 12.11
C ARG A 47 0.03 -2.01 12.50
N THR A 48 -0.60 -2.16 13.66
CA THR A 48 -1.18 -3.45 14.08
C THR A 48 -2.34 -3.87 13.17
N ALA A 49 -3.21 -2.92 12.79
CA ALA A 49 -4.30 -3.19 11.85
C ALA A 49 -3.77 -3.54 10.45
N PHE A 50 -2.71 -2.86 10.00
CA PHE A 50 -2.00 -3.20 8.76
C PHE A 50 -1.48 -4.64 8.77
N LEU A 51 -0.71 -5.02 9.80
CA LEU A 51 -0.12 -6.36 9.88
C LEU A 51 -1.17 -7.47 9.92
N LYS A 52 -2.28 -7.24 10.64
CA LYS A 52 -3.41 -8.19 10.67
C LYS A 52 -4.01 -8.39 9.28
N LYS A 53 -4.37 -7.30 8.59
CA LYS A 53 -4.98 -7.38 7.25
C LYS A 53 -4.02 -7.92 6.20
N ALA A 54 -2.74 -7.56 6.26
CA ALA A 54 -1.73 -8.05 5.34
C ALA A 54 -1.60 -9.58 5.44
N ARG A 55 -1.63 -10.13 6.66
CA ARG A 55 -1.67 -11.58 6.88
C ARG A 55 -2.92 -12.23 6.31
N GLU A 56 -4.09 -11.65 6.57
CA GLU A 56 -5.37 -12.17 6.05
C GLU A 56 -5.41 -12.17 4.51
N LEU A 57 -4.76 -11.20 3.86
CA LEU A 57 -4.64 -11.15 2.39
C LEU A 57 -3.66 -12.19 1.86
N ALA A 58 -2.50 -12.35 2.50
CA ALA A 58 -1.50 -13.34 2.11
C ALA A 58 -2.04 -14.79 2.23
N GLU A 59 -2.93 -15.06 3.20
CA GLU A 59 -3.57 -16.37 3.36
C GLU A 59 -4.64 -16.67 2.30
N LYS A 60 -5.04 -15.69 1.47
CA LYS A 60 -6.05 -15.83 0.40
C LYS A 60 -5.45 -15.96 -1.01
N GLN A 61 -4.12 -15.85 -1.14
CA GLN A 61 -3.41 -15.90 -2.42
C GLN A 61 -2.99 -17.32 -2.80
#